data_AF-A0AAD5V792-F1
#
_entry.id   AF-A0AAD5V792-F1
#
_cell.length_a   1.000
_cell.length_b   1.000
_cell.length_c   1.000
_cell.angle_alpha   90.00
_cell.angle_beta   90.00
_cell.angle_gamma   90.00
#
_symmetry.space_group_name_H-M   'P 1'
#
loop_
_entity.id
_entity.type
_entity.pdbx_description
1 polymer ?
#
loop_
_entity_poly.entity_id
_entity_poly.type
_entity_poly.pdbx_seq_one_letter_code
_entity_poly.pdbx_strand_id
1 'polypeptide(L)'
;MFLIPNLVRLWGYLLHNLRKYLRGWDSGDISGFEEPLKGALGKGTLWEQNEPESGTDNQREKTRVLLEECFIYTNLVPIWVEDGEGMVRISFDDECGSSSLVGRYCQRAPPKSATTNLENISSATRQPSLEEAFIILHECGHIFGFIHEHQAPARPKHFNFIESEVQREFGKDGHRWSREETRKNVTRPHQQKHIENCSQFDRNSIMMYRFPASLTYEGVGTPLNTKLSDIDKAVLTLNYARLEPHLKAPNWTVAYAVDILGIEGELKEKIVSSKDCRDIRAYYTEWSTQQMESLDGKCIVS
;
A
#
# COMPACT_ATOMS: atom_id res chain seq x y z
N MET A 1 -34.94 -34.28 -3.08
CA MET A 1 -36.03 -33.31 -2.84
C MET A 1 -35.40 -32.10 -2.18
N PHE A 2 -35.14 -31.04 -2.96
CA PHE A 2 -34.50 -29.81 -2.49
C PHE A 2 -35.57 -28.87 -1.94
N LEU A 3 -35.35 -28.34 -0.73
CA LEU A 3 -36.11 -27.21 -0.19
C LEU A 3 -35.10 -26.16 0.26
N ILE A 4 -35.14 -25.01 -0.42
CA ILE A 4 -34.47 -23.77 -0.04
C ILE A 4 -35.39 -23.05 0.95
N PRO A 5 -34.88 -22.54 2.09
CA PRO A 5 -35.53 -21.42 2.75
C PRO A 5 -34.63 -20.18 2.82
N ASN A 6 -35.18 -19.12 2.25
CA ASN A 6 -35.24 -17.75 2.81
C ASN A 6 -34.13 -16.74 2.46
N LEU A 7 -34.46 -16.01 1.40
CA LEU A 7 -33.98 -14.74 0.86
C LEU A 7 -34.02 -13.51 1.80
N VAL A 8 -34.03 -13.66 3.13
CA VAL A 8 -34.17 -12.52 4.07
C VAL A 8 -32.89 -12.22 4.88
N ARG A 9 -31.82 -13.00 4.72
CA ARG A 9 -30.56 -12.82 5.49
C ARG A 9 -29.42 -12.07 4.78
N LEU A 10 -29.59 -11.62 3.53
CA LEU A 10 -28.51 -10.95 2.80
C LEU A 10 -28.27 -9.47 3.18
N TRP A 11 -29.26 -8.79 3.76
CA TRP A 11 -29.12 -7.36 4.07
C TRP A 11 -28.34 -7.08 5.38
N GLY A 12 -28.32 -8.01 6.33
CA GLY A 12 -27.56 -7.88 7.57
C GLY A 12 -26.05 -8.16 7.42
N TYR A 13 -25.67 -9.05 6.50
CA TYR A 13 -24.28 -9.43 6.26
C TYR A 13 -23.47 -8.34 5.52
N LEU A 14 -24.12 -7.60 4.62
CA LEU A 14 -23.50 -6.47 3.90
C LEU A 14 -23.16 -5.29 4.83
N LEU A 15 -24.03 -4.98 5.79
CA LEU A 15 -23.81 -3.90 6.78
C LEU A 15 -22.86 -4.29 7.92
N HIS A 16 -22.82 -5.57 8.30
CA HIS A 16 -21.88 -6.07 9.32
C HIS A 16 -20.44 -6.11 8.79
N ASN A 17 -20.25 -6.48 7.52
CA ASN A 17 -18.94 -6.48 6.90
C ASN A 17 -18.40 -5.06 6.71
N LEU A 18 -19.20 -4.09 6.21
CA LEU A 18 -18.75 -2.69 6.08
C LEU A 18 -18.26 -2.07 7.40
N ARG A 19 -18.84 -2.45 8.56
CA ARG A 19 -18.45 -1.96 9.89
C ARG A 19 -17.15 -2.56 10.45
N LYS A 20 -16.68 -3.68 9.89
CA LYS A 20 -15.38 -4.30 10.22
C LYS A 20 -14.24 -3.78 9.34
N TYR A 21 -14.53 -3.41 8.08
CA TYR A 21 -13.56 -2.89 7.11
C TYR A 21 -12.89 -1.55 7.49
N LEU A 22 -13.34 -0.89 8.56
CA LEU A 22 -12.99 0.48 8.92
C LEU A 22 -12.52 0.59 10.37
N ARG A 23 -11.71 -0.36 10.86
CA ARG A 23 -11.27 -0.35 12.27
C ARG A 23 -9.79 -0.17 12.56
N GLY A 24 -8.87 -0.20 11.61
CA GLY A 24 -7.48 0.08 11.99
C GLY A 24 -6.50 0.32 10.85
N TRP A 25 -6.52 1.48 10.23
CA TRP A 25 -5.66 1.75 9.07
C TRP A 25 -4.84 3.02 9.35
N ASP A 26 -3.90 2.98 10.30
CA ASP A 26 -3.05 4.14 10.66
C ASP A 26 -1.91 4.33 9.65
N SER A 27 -1.82 5.51 9.04
CA SER A 27 -0.92 5.78 7.90
C SER A 27 0.21 6.71 8.33
N GLY A 28 1.44 6.19 8.23
CA GLY A 28 2.66 6.93 8.54
C GLY A 28 2.85 8.16 7.66
N ASP A 29 3.21 9.28 8.29
CA ASP A 29 3.50 10.55 7.61
C ASP A 29 5.01 10.82 7.53
N ILE A 30 5.40 11.41 6.40
CA ILE A 30 6.77 11.66 5.98
C ILE A 30 6.93 13.13 5.61
N SER A 31 7.18 13.98 6.60
CA SER A 31 7.89 15.25 6.37
C SER A 31 8.64 15.74 7.62
N GLY A 32 9.95 15.98 7.41
CA GLY A 32 10.90 16.81 8.19
C GLY A 32 10.71 16.99 9.71
N PHE A 33 11.49 16.23 10.47
CA PHE A 33 11.84 16.38 11.90
C PHE A 33 11.48 17.71 12.61
N GLU A 34 10.53 17.66 13.55
CA GLU A 34 10.68 17.94 15.01
C GLU A 34 9.40 17.50 15.78
N GLU A 35 9.56 16.46 16.62
CA GLU A 35 8.72 15.78 17.67
C GLU A 35 7.23 16.09 17.95
N PRO A 36 6.46 15.14 18.59
CA PRO A 36 6.30 13.72 18.31
C PRO A 36 4.80 13.33 18.27
N LEU A 37 4.28 12.72 17.18
CA LEU A 37 2.91 12.19 17.18
C LEU A 37 2.80 10.83 16.47
N LYS A 38 2.48 9.82 17.29
CA LYS A 38 2.09 8.41 17.08
C LYS A 38 3.13 7.52 16.36
N GLY A 39 3.90 6.65 17.00
CA GLY A 39 3.79 6.10 18.37
C GLY A 39 4.51 6.87 19.47
N ALA A 40 3.84 6.98 20.61
CA ALA A 40 4.46 7.18 21.91
C ALA A 40 3.57 6.54 22.98
N LEU A 41 4.18 5.85 23.94
CA LEU A 41 3.59 5.60 25.24
C LEU A 41 4.34 6.48 26.27
N GLY A 42 3.59 7.07 27.20
CA GLY A 42 4.07 8.00 28.23
C GLY A 42 4.51 7.33 29.53
N LYS A 43 5.42 8.00 30.27
CA LYS A 43 6.10 7.55 31.49
C LYS A 43 5.27 6.60 32.39
N GLY A 44 5.78 5.38 32.61
CA GLY A 44 5.06 4.23 33.19
C GLY A 44 4.87 3.05 32.21
N THR A 45 5.62 3.03 31.10
CA THR A 45 5.39 2.25 29.87
C THR A 45 5.88 0.79 29.87
N LEU A 46 6.08 0.16 31.02
CA LEU A 46 6.53 -1.23 31.05
C LEU A 46 5.48 -2.11 31.71
N TRP A 47 5.05 -3.18 31.04
CA TRP A 47 4.81 -4.48 31.65
C TRP A 47 5.15 -5.65 30.71
N GLU A 48 5.70 -6.66 31.38
CA GLU A 48 6.14 -8.04 31.14
C GLU A 48 6.11 -8.75 29.77
N GLN A 49 7.16 -9.59 29.63
CA GLN A 49 7.39 -10.57 28.58
C GLN A 49 6.16 -11.44 28.30
N ASN A 50 5.69 -11.38 27.07
CA ASN A 50 5.40 -12.56 26.28
C ASN A 50 5.85 -12.24 24.86
N GLU A 51 6.88 -12.92 24.37
CA GLU A 51 7.10 -13.02 22.93
C GLU A 51 6.14 -14.11 22.42
N PRO A 52 5.11 -13.79 21.63
CA PRO A 52 4.68 -14.74 20.64
C PRO A 52 5.60 -14.55 19.44
N GLU A 53 6.29 -15.61 19.01
CA GLU A 53 6.70 -15.74 17.61
C GLU A 53 5.53 -15.25 16.75
N SER A 54 5.65 -14.09 16.12
CA SER A 54 4.47 -13.27 15.80
C SER A 54 3.65 -13.92 14.68
N GLY A 55 2.53 -14.52 15.06
CA GLY A 55 1.57 -15.17 14.16
C GLY A 55 1.75 -16.69 14.03
N THR A 56 0.65 -17.39 13.79
CA THR A 56 0.62 -18.83 13.53
C THR A 56 1.30 -19.22 12.22
N ASP A 57 1.66 -20.49 12.04
CA ASP A 57 2.24 -21.01 10.79
C ASP A 57 1.40 -20.65 9.56
N ASN A 58 0.07 -20.71 9.67
CA ASN A 58 -0.82 -20.35 8.56
C ASN A 58 -0.75 -18.85 8.23
N GLN A 59 -0.68 -17.98 9.23
CA GLN A 59 -0.52 -16.53 9.03
C GLN A 59 0.83 -16.23 8.40
N ARG A 60 1.92 -16.78 8.96
CA ARG A 60 3.29 -16.60 8.45
C ARG A 60 3.44 -17.10 7.01
N GLU A 61 2.87 -18.25 6.69
CA GLU A 61 2.95 -18.83 5.36
C GLU A 61 2.19 -18.01 4.31
N LYS A 62 0.95 -17.57 4.62
CA LYS A 62 0.19 -16.68 3.72
C LYS A 62 0.96 -15.41 3.42
N THR A 63 1.47 -14.79 4.48
CA THR A 63 2.24 -13.56 4.39
C THR A 63 3.51 -13.77 3.57
N ARG A 64 4.26 -14.84 3.81
CA ARG A 64 5.47 -15.19 3.06
C ARG A 64 5.18 -15.38 1.57
N VAL A 65 4.19 -16.20 1.22
CA VAL A 65 3.86 -16.49 -0.19
C VAL A 65 3.49 -15.23 -0.98
N LEU A 66 2.70 -14.34 -0.37
CA LEU A 66 2.27 -13.10 -1.04
C LEU A 66 3.37 -12.03 -1.05
N LEU A 67 4.19 -11.91 0.00
CA LEU A 67 5.38 -11.04 -0.02
C LEU A 67 6.36 -11.48 -1.11
N GLU A 68 6.59 -12.80 -1.25
CA GLU A 68 7.44 -13.35 -2.30
C GLU A 68 6.94 -13.02 -3.71
N GLU A 69 5.63 -12.84 -3.92
CA GLU A 69 5.08 -12.35 -5.19
C GLU A 69 5.62 -10.95 -5.53
N CYS A 70 5.68 -10.04 -4.57
CA CYS A 70 6.25 -8.70 -4.78
C CYS A 70 7.73 -8.77 -5.19
N PHE A 71 8.51 -9.66 -4.57
CA PHE A 71 9.94 -9.81 -4.86
C PHE A 71 10.24 -10.33 -6.27
N ILE A 72 9.27 -10.96 -6.95
CA ILE A 72 9.40 -11.38 -8.36
C ILE A 72 9.76 -10.17 -9.26
N TYR A 73 9.24 -8.99 -8.93
CA TYR A 73 9.37 -7.77 -9.74
C TYR A 73 10.47 -6.83 -9.23
N THR A 74 11.33 -7.28 -8.31
CA THR A 74 12.43 -6.47 -7.78
C THR A 74 13.75 -7.24 -7.88
N ASN A 75 14.88 -6.54 -7.84
CA ASN A 75 16.20 -7.15 -7.68
C ASN A 75 16.58 -7.37 -6.21
N LEU A 76 15.61 -7.29 -5.30
CA LEU A 76 15.82 -7.56 -3.88
C LEU A 76 15.59 -9.05 -3.62
N VAL A 77 16.36 -9.60 -2.68
CA VAL A 77 16.21 -10.99 -2.23
C VAL A 77 15.83 -10.96 -0.75
N PRO A 78 14.64 -11.46 -0.38
CA PRO A 78 14.26 -11.51 1.02
C PRO A 78 15.12 -12.52 1.76
N ILE A 79 15.60 -12.13 2.95
CA ILE A 79 16.21 -13.04 3.91
C ILE A 79 15.24 -13.15 5.07
N TRP A 80 14.63 -14.33 5.20
CA TRP A 80 13.72 -14.63 6.31
C TRP A 80 14.56 -15.04 7.52
N VAL A 81 14.32 -14.38 8.65
CA VAL A 81 14.94 -14.70 9.93
C VAL A 81 13.82 -14.94 10.93
N GLU A 82 13.94 -16.01 11.73
CA GLU A 82 12.97 -16.34 12.78
C GLU A 82 13.25 -15.51 14.04
N ASP A 83 14.53 -15.21 14.31
CA ASP A 83 14.98 -14.36 15.42
C ASP A 83 15.97 -13.29 14.93
N GLY A 84 15.89 -12.07 15.48
CA GLY A 84 16.93 -11.04 15.33
C GLY A 84 16.48 -9.68 14.78
N GLU A 85 17.44 -8.91 14.28
CA GLU A 85 17.29 -7.50 13.81
C GLU A 85 16.74 -7.41 12.39
N GLY A 86 15.65 -8.13 12.09
CA GLY A 86 14.95 -8.01 10.81
C GLY A 86 14.56 -6.54 10.54
N MET A 87 14.83 -6.05 9.33
CA MET A 87 14.45 -4.68 8.95
C MET A 87 12.93 -4.52 8.90
N VAL A 88 12.24 -5.53 8.39
CA VAL A 88 10.78 -5.64 8.39
C VAL A 88 10.39 -6.65 9.46
N ARG A 89 9.56 -6.23 10.42
CA ARG A 89 9.08 -7.05 11.54
C ARG A 89 7.57 -7.04 11.54
N ILE A 90 6.98 -8.18 11.24
CA ILE A 90 5.54 -8.32 10.97
C ILE A 90 4.84 -8.86 12.22
N SER A 91 3.76 -8.19 12.61
CA SER A 91 2.85 -8.61 13.67
C SER A 91 1.46 -8.91 13.10
N PHE A 92 0.65 -9.62 13.87
CA PHE A 92 -0.72 -10.03 13.52
C PHE A 92 -1.70 -9.64 14.64
N ASP A 93 -1.56 -8.42 15.13
CA ASP A 93 -2.42 -7.85 16.18
C ASP A 93 -3.75 -7.39 15.58
N ASP A 94 -4.84 -8.03 16.00
CA ASP A 94 -6.19 -7.75 15.54
C ASP A 94 -6.80 -6.46 16.14
N GLU A 95 -6.11 -5.79 17.07
CA GLU A 95 -6.57 -4.55 17.70
C GLU A 95 -5.91 -3.29 17.12
N CYS A 96 -4.74 -3.44 16.50
CA CYS A 96 -3.93 -2.30 16.04
C CYS A 96 -4.16 -1.95 14.57
N GLY A 97 -4.79 -2.84 13.80
CA GLY A 97 -5.08 -2.56 12.42
C GLY A 97 -3.93 -2.79 11.43
N SER A 98 -4.24 -2.91 10.15
CA SER A 98 -3.20 -3.14 9.12
C SER A 98 -2.47 -1.84 8.80
N SER A 99 -1.14 -1.87 8.92
CA SER A 99 -0.28 -0.73 8.65
C SER A 99 1.16 -1.17 8.47
N SER A 100 1.94 -0.37 7.74
CA SER A 100 3.38 -0.57 7.58
C SER A 100 4.10 0.77 7.52
N LEU A 101 5.31 0.79 8.09
CA LEU A 101 6.27 1.82 7.77
C LEU A 101 6.66 1.75 6.29
N VAL A 102 6.97 2.91 5.71
CA VAL A 102 7.24 3.06 4.28
C VAL A 102 8.73 2.85 3.99
N GLY A 103 9.08 1.83 3.21
CA GLY A 103 10.43 1.64 2.70
C GLY A 103 11.51 1.61 3.80
N ARG A 104 12.52 2.48 3.65
CA ARG A 104 13.65 2.56 4.59
C ARG A 104 13.27 3.08 5.98
N TYR A 105 12.06 3.59 6.19
CA TYR A 105 11.60 3.95 7.54
C TYR A 105 11.51 2.72 8.46
N CYS A 106 11.31 1.52 7.92
CA CYS A 106 11.39 0.27 8.67
C CYS A 106 12.73 0.11 9.43
N GLN A 107 13.84 0.62 8.87
CA GLN A 107 15.17 0.56 9.49
C GLN A 107 15.33 1.51 10.69
N ARG A 108 14.45 2.53 10.80
CA ARG A 108 14.53 3.55 11.86
C ARG A 108 13.64 3.21 13.06
N ALA A 109 12.79 2.20 12.93
CA ALA A 109 11.92 1.77 14.02
C ALA A 109 12.76 1.23 15.20
N PRO A 110 12.32 1.45 16.45
CA PRO A 110 13.02 0.93 17.62
C PRO A 110 13.24 -0.59 17.52
N PRO A 111 14.38 -1.10 18.03
CA PRO A 111 14.62 -2.53 18.11
C PRO A 111 13.45 -3.23 18.80
N LYS A 112 12.96 -4.33 18.21
CA LYS A 112 11.83 -5.15 18.69
C LYS A 112 10.42 -4.58 18.52
N SER A 113 10.24 -3.36 18.03
CA SER A 113 8.89 -2.88 17.65
C SER A 113 8.51 -3.44 16.27
N ALA A 114 7.27 -3.88 16.07
CA ALA A 114 6.79 -4.21 14.73
C ALA A 114 6.92 -3.01 13.79
N THR A 115 7.32 -3.24 12.54
CA THR A 115 7.33 -2.23 11.47
C THR A 115 6.10 -2.35 10.58
N THR A 116 5.43 -3.49 10.66
CA THR A 116 4.24 -3.84 9.88
C THR A 116 3.31 -4.64 10.78
N ASN A 117 2.02 -4.33 10.75
CA ASN A 117 0.97 -5.12 11.38
C ASN A 117 -0.05 -5.55 10.32
N LEU A 118 -0.53 -6.79 10.43
CA LEU A 118 -1.53 -7.37 9.53
C LEU A 118 -2.73 -7.84 10.36
N GLU A 119 -3.79 -7.04 10.33
CA GLU A 119 -5.05 -7.35 11.02
C GLU A 119 -5.90 -8.32 10.18
N ASN A 120 -6.77 -9.10 10.84
CA ASN A 120 -7.76 -9.97 10.21
C ASN A 120 -7.17 -11.06 9.29
N ILE A 121 -5.91 -11.46 9.51
CA ILE A 121 -5.33 -12.63 8.85
C ILE A 121 -5.69 -13.87 9.66
N SER A 122 -6.58 -14.70 9.12
CA SER A 122 -7.07 -15.93 9.73
C SER A 122 -5.93 -16.88 10.12
N SER A 123 -5.93 -17.37 11.35
CA SER A 123 -5.02 -18.44 11.79
C SER A 123 -5.47 -19.83 11.38
N ALA A 124 -6.73 -19.99 10.94
CA ALA A 124 -7.35 -21.29 10.72
C ALA A 124 -7.05 -21.92 9.34
N THR A 125 -6.76 -21.10 8.33
CA THR A 125 -6.61 -21.55 6.94
C THR A 125 -5.29 -21.12 6.34
N ARG A 126 -4.65 -22.06 5.61
CA ARG A 126 -3.41 -21.80 4.88
C ARG A 126 -3.62 -20.95 3.62
N GLN A 127 -4.76 -21.08 2.94
CA GLN A 127 -5.02 -20.29 1.74
C GLN A 127 -5.57 -18.92 2.10
N PRO A 128 -5.00 -17.83 1.51
CA PRO A 128 -5.50 -16.49 1.76
C PRO A 128 -6.85 -16.29 1.08
N SER A 129 -7.78 -15.61 1.75
CA SER A 129 -8.95 -15.01 1.12
C SER A 129 -8.53 -13.85 0.20
N LEU A 130 -9.49 -13.34 -0.57
CA LEU A 130 -9.27 -12.16 -1.41
C LEU A 130 -8.93 -10.91 -0.56
N GLU A 131 -9.59 -10.76 0.58
CA GLU A 131 -9.34 -9.68 1.54
C GLU A 131 -7.96 -9.80 2.19
N GLU A 132 -7.55 -11.01 2.59
CA GLU A 132 -6.22 -11.24 3.14
C GLU A 132 -5.13 -10.96 2.09
N ALA A 133 -5.37 -11.35 0.84
CA ALA A 133 -4.48 -11.04 -0.27
C ALA A 133 -4.33 -9.53 -0.49
N PHE A 134 -5.44 -8.78 -0.45
CA PHE A 134 -5.39 -7.32 -0.48
C PHE A 134 -4.55 -6.74 0.65
N ILE A 135 -4.85 -7.10 1.91
CA ILE A 135 -4.15 -6.56 3.08
C ILE A 135 -2.65 -6.82 2.98
N ILE A 136 -2.25 -8.07 2.74
CA ILE A 136 -0.83 -8.46 2.72
C ILE A 136 -0.09 -7.78 1.57
N LEU A 137 -0.66 -7.77 0.36
CA LEU A 137 0.00 -7.14 -0.80
C LEU A 137 0.00 -5.60 -0.70
N HIS A 138 -1.00 -5.00 -0.05
CA HIS A 138 -1.04 -3.56 0.19
C HIS A 138 0.08 -3.13 1.14
N GLU A 139 0.22 -3.80 2.29
CA GLU A 139 1.30 -3.53 3.23
C GLU A 139 2.68 -3.90 2.64
N CYS A 140 2.74 -4.92 1.76
CA CYS A 140 3.91 -5.20 0.95
C CYS A 140 4.34 -3.98 0.12
N GLY A 141 3.39 -3.30 -0.53
CA GLY A 141 3.67 -2.08 -1.29
C GLY A 141 4.33 -0.99 -0.42
N HIS A 142 3.83 -0.76 0.80
CA HIS A 142 4.45 0.16 1.75
C HIS A 142 5.88 -0.25 2.13
N ILE A 143 6.15 -1.55 2.34
CA ILE A 143 7.51 -2.05 2.57
C ILE A 143 8.45 -1.69 1.41
N PHE A 144 7.96 -1.68 0.17
CA PHE A 144 8.73 -1.24 -1.01
C PHE A 144 8.73 0.28 -1.24
N GLY A 145 8.07 1.05 -0.37
CA GLY A 145 8.08 2.51 -0.41
C GLY A 145 6.89 3.12 -1.15
N PHE A 146 5.87 2.33 -1.51
CA PHE A 146 4.67 2.87 -2.12
C PHE A 146 3.85 3.65 -1.10
N ILE A 147 3.14 4.66 -1.59
CA ILE A 147 2.16 5.45 -0.87
C ILE A 147 0.78 5.18 -1.48
N HIS A 148 -0.28 5.66 -0.83
CA HIS A 148 -1.62 5.38 -1.32
C HIS A 148 -1.94 6.05 -2.66
N GLU A 149 -2.55 5.26 -3.54
CA GLU A 149 -2.86 5.69 -4.90
C GLU A 149 -3.94 6.78 -4.93
N HIS A 150 -4.91 6.74 -4.01
CA HIS A 150 -5.92 7.79 -3.88
C HIS A 150 -5.35 9.13 -3.40
N GLN A 151 -4.09 9.17 -2.97
CA GLN A 151 -3.36 10.38 -2.61
C GLN A 151 -2.29 10.74 -3.63
N ALA A 152 -2.22 10.04 -4.77
CA ALA A 152 -1.29 10.36 -5.84
C ALA A 152 -1.51 11.80 -6.36
N PRO A 153 -0.45 12.58 -6.64
CA PRO A 153 -0.59 13.90 -7.27
C PRO A 153 -1.25 13.84 -8.64
N ALA A 154 -1.03 12.73 -9.36
CA ALA A 154 -1.63 12.46 -10.66
C ALA A 154 -3.11 12.04 -10.60
N ARG A 155 -3.72 12.01 -9.41
CA ARG A 155 -5.13 11.67 -9.22
C ARG A 155 -6.02 12.58 -10.06
N PRO A 156 -6.99 12.03 -10.82
CA PRO A 156 -7.85 12.85 -11.66
C PRO A 156 -8.66 13.86 -10.84
N LYS A 157 -8.88 15.06 -11.40
CA LYS A 157 -9.71 16.11 -10.77
C LYS A 157 -11.15 15.67 -10.51
N HIS A 158 -11.65 14.64 -11.19
CA HIS A 158 -12.98 14.06 -11.00
C HIS A 158 -12.97 12.87 -10.03
N PHE A 159 -11.87 12.65 -9.31
CA PHE A 159 -11.84 11.69 -8.21
C PHE A 159 -11.72 12.50 -6.93
N ASN A 160 -12.86 12.96 -6.42
CA ASN A 160 -12.95 13.81 -5.24
C ASN A 160 -13.86 13.21 -4.18
N PHE A 161 -13.45 13.44 -2.93
CA PHE A 161 -14.17 12.95 -1.78
C PHE A 161 -15.17 13.98 -1.25
N ILE A 162 -16.34 13.51 -0.82
CA ILE A 162 -17.28 14.31 -0.04
C ILE A 162 -16.76 14.32 1.41
N GLU A 163 -16.01 15.35 1.76
CA GLU A 163 -15.30 15.52 3.05
C GLU A 163 -16.15 15.18 4.28
N SER A 164 -17.42 15.59 4.30
CA SER A 164 -18.33 15.28 5.41
C SER A 164 -18.67 13.80 5.53
N GLU A 165 -18.81 13.11 4.39
CA GLU A 165 -19.12 11.68 4.34
C GLU A 165 -17.90 10.87 4.74
N VAL A 166 -16.72 11.25 4.27
CA VAL A 166 -15.45 10.64 4.67
C VAL A 166 -15.20 10.86 6.17
N GLN A 167 -15.34 12.09 6.69
CA GLN A 167 -15.20 12.32 8.12
C GLN A 167 -16.22 11.54 8.94
N ARG A 168 -17.46 11.42 8.46
CA ARG A 168 -18.46 10.61 9.16
C ARG A 168 -18.08 9.12 9.14
N GLU A 169 -17.43 8.64 8.09
CA GLU A 169 -17.04 7.24 8.00
C GLU A 169 -15.81 6.93 8.86
N PHE A 170 -14.74 7.71 8.74
CA PHE A 170 -13.48 7.51 9.47
C PHE A 170 -13.47 8.13 10.87
N GLY A 171 -14.47 8.94 11.22
CA GLY A 171 -14.67 9.47 12.57
C GLY A 171 -15.52 8.60 13.50
N LYS A 172 -16.07 7.47 13.00
CA LYS A 172 -16.83 6.50 13.81
C LYS A 172 -15.91 5.63 14.67
N ASP A 173 -16.52 4.88 15.58
CA ASP A 173 -15.84 3.91 16.45
C ASP A 173 -14.92 2.96 15.66
N GLY A 174 -13.68 2.77 16.13
CA GLY A 174 -12.61 2.06 15.44
C GLY A 174 -11.43 3.00 15.17
N HIS A 175 -11.58 3.92 14.23
CA HIS A 175 -10.53 4.86 13.84
C HIS A 175 -10.45 6.10 14.73
N ARG A 176 -11.60 6.67 15.13
CA ARG A 176 -11.72 7.93 15.90
C ARG A 176 -10.82 9.06 15.38
N TRP A 177 -10.62 9.11 14.06
CA TRP A 177 -9.79 10.15 13.46
C TRP A 177 -10.45 11.51 13.59
N SER A 178 -9.65 12.47 14.04
CA SER A 178 -9.97 13.87 13.92
C SER A 178 -10.16 14.25 12.46
N ARG A 179 -10.81 15.38 12.23
CA ARG A 179 -10.99 15.92 10.88
C ARG A 179 -9.67 16.11 10.14
N GLU A 180 -8.62 16.51 10.84
CA GLU A 180 -7.31 16.72 10.21
C GLU A 180 -6.64 15.39 9.86
N GLU A 181 -6.72 14.37 10.72
CA GLU A 181 -6.20 13.03 10.43
C GLU A 181 -6.92 12.42 9.22
N THR A 182 -8.25 12.47 9.17
CA THR A 182 -9.01 11.99 8.02
C THR A 182 -8.61 12.71 6.74
N ARG A 183 -8.44 14.04 6.79
CA ARG A 183 -8.00 14.80 5.62
C ARG A 183 -6.62 14.38 5.16
N LYS A 184 -5.68 14.31 6.08
CA LYS A 184 -4.29 13.97 5.83
C LYS A 184 -4.14 12.56 5.26
N ASN A 185 -4.93 11.60 5.73
CA ASN A 185 -4.78 10.18 5.41
C ASN A 185 -5.69 9.72 4.25
N VAL A 186 -6.76 10.47 3.96
CA VAL A 186 -7.76 10.04 2.96
C VAL A 186 -7.91 11.07 1.86
N THR A 187 -8.27 12.30 2.16
CA THR A 187 -8.78 13.20 1.12
C THR A 187 -7.72 14.04 0.45
N ARG A 188 -6.66 14.40 1.18
CA ARG A 188 -5.58 15.28 0.74
C ARG A 188 -4.53 14.50 -0.07
N PRO A 189 -4.26 14.90 -1.33
CA PRO A 189 -3.14 14.36 -2.09
C PRO A 189 -1.80 14.69 -1.42
N HIS A 190 -0.81 13.83 -1.61
CA HIS A 190 0.56 14.10 -1.20
C HIS A 190 1.14 15.25 -2.04
N GLN A 191 1.96 16.09 -1.40
CA GLN A 191 2.65 17.17 -2.11
C GLN A 191 3.80 16.57 -2.92
N GLN A 192 3.98 17.02 -4.17
CA GLN A 192 5.00 16.49 -5.09
C GLN A 192 6.41 16.48 -4.47
N LYS A 193 6.77 17.51 -3.69
CA LYS A 193 8.06 17.60 -2.98
C LYS A 193 8.34 16.48 -1.96
N HIS A 194 7.34 15.68 -1.61
CA HIS A 194 7.46 14.54 -0.69
C HIS A 194 7.46 13.19 -1.42
N ILE A 195 7.48 13.20 -2.75
CA ILE A 195 7.39 12.01 -3.61
C ILE A 195 8.67 11.92 -4.43
N GLU A 196 9.31 10.75 -4.37
CA GLU A 196 10.53 10.48 -5.15
C GLU A 196 10.20 10.32 -6.64
N ASN A 197 9.21 9.49 -6.95
CA ASN A 197 8.63 9.31 -8.28
C ASN A 197 7.21 8.73 -8.16
N CYS A 198 6.42 8.88 -9.21
CA CYS A 198 5.09 8.30 -9.39
C CYS A 198 4.85 7.86 -10.85
N SER A 199 3.94 6.92 -11.04
CA SER A 199 3.36 6.60 -12.34
C SER A 199 2.15 7.49 -12.65
N GLN A 200 1.48 7.22 -13.77
CA GLN A 200 0.10 7.63 -13.97
C GLN A 200 -0.83 7.00 -12.92
N PHE A 201 -1.97 7.65 -12.68
CA PHE A 201 -2.98 7.15 -11.74
C PHE A 201 -3.55 5.79 -12.16
N ASP A 202 -3.55 4.83 -11.24
CA ASP A 202 -4.01 3.47 -11.46
C ASP A 202 -5.11 3.05 -10.48
N ARG A 203 -6.36 3.06 -10.94
CA ARG A 203 -7.51 2.60 -10.13
C ARG A 203 -7.42 1.11 -9.73
N ASN A 204 -6.62 0.31 -10.44
CA ASN A 204 -6.43 -1.10 -10.17
C ASN A 204 -5.16 -1.40 -9.35
N SER A 205 -4.40 -0.38 -8.94
CA SER A 205 -3.23 -0.54 -8.09
C SER A 205 -3.61 -1.23 -6.78
N ILE A 206 -2.73 -2.09 -6.28
CA ILE A 206 -2.88 -2.66 -4.94
C ILE A 206 -2.91 -1.58 -3.85
N MET A 207 -2.30 -0.42 -4.11
CA MET A 207 -2.26 0.74 -3.21
C MET A 207 -3.53 1.59 -3.24
N MET A 208 -4.51 1.23 -4.07
CA MET A 208 -5.82 1.88 -4.09
C MET A 208 -6.68 1.37 -2.93
N TYR A 209 -7.01 2.25 -2.01
CA TYR A 209 -8.01 1.96 -0.98
C TYR A 209 -9.36 1.66 -1.62
N ARG A 210 -10.11 0.73 -1.03
CA ARG A 210 -11.50 0.47 -1.40
C ARG A 210 -12.43 1.48 -0.75
N PHE A 211 -12.97 2.40 -1.54
CA PHE A 211 -13.96 3.38 -1.13
C PHE A 211 -15.33 3.03 -1.71
N PRO A 212 -16.41 3.06 -0.91
CA PRO A 212 -17.75 2.99 -1.46
C PRO A 212 -18.10 4.27 -2.23
N ALA A 213 -18.96 4.13 -3.24
CA ALA A 213 -19.45 5.22 -4.09
C ALA A 213 -20.03 6.41 -3.30
N SER A 214 -20.60 6.14 -2.12
CA SER A 214 -21.17 7.16 -1.24
C SER A 214 -20.16 8.15 -0.69
N LEU A 215 -18.85 7.90 -0.81
CA LEU A 215 -17.80 8.82 -0.34
C LEU A 215 -17.31 9.77 -1.43
N THR A 216 -17.71 9.57 -2.68
CA THR A 216 -17.21 10.33 -3.84
C THR A 216 -18.32 11.19 -4.45
N TYR A 217 -17.99 12.37 -4.95
CA TYR A 217 -18.99 13.25 -5.59
C TYR A 217 -19.59 12.64 -6.86
N GLU A 218 -18.81 11.83 -7.55
CA GLU A 218 -19.15 11.20 -8.83
C GLU A 218 -20.01 9.94 -8.64
N GLY A 219 -20.23 9.50 -7.40
CA GLY A 219 -20.97 8.28 -7.10
C GLY A 219 -20.29 7.01 -7.60
N VAL A 220 -18.96 7.02 -7.74
CA VAL A 220 -18.16 5.89 -8.23
C VAL A 220 -17.12 5.53 -7.17
N GLY A 221 -17.28 4.36 -6.56
CA GLY A 221 -16.31 3.83 -5.61
C GLY A 221 -15.06 3.27 -6.29
N THR A 222 -14.13 2.74 -5.51
CA THR A 222 -12.95 2.01 -5.98
C THR A 222 -13.08 0.51 -5.68
N PRO A 223 -12.45 -0.36 -6.48
CA PRO A 223 -12.61 -1.81 -6.35
C PRO A 223 -11.78 -2.34 -5.18
N LEU A 224 -12.04 -3.59 -4.79
CA LEU A 224 -11.09 -4.35 -3.97
C LEU A 224 -10.04 -4.96 -4.91
N ASN A 225 -8.84 -4.37 -4.97
CA ASN A 225 -7.72 -4.92 -5.71
C ASN A 225 -7.04 -5.99 -4.86
N THR A 226 -6.79 -7.17 -5.42
CA THR A 226 -6.32 -8.34 -4.64
C THR A 226 -5.05 -8.96 -5.22
N LYS A 227 -4.45 -8.24 -6.16
CA LYS A 227 -3.27 -8.60 -6.94
C LYS A 227 -2.55 -7.31 -7.32
N LEU A 228 -1.24 -7.42 -7.55
CA LEU A 228 -0.47 -6.33 -8.16
C LEU A 228 -1.01 -6.03 -9.56
N SER A 229 -1.27 -4.75 -9.84
CA SER A 229 -1.55 -4.29 -11.20
C SER A 229 -0.31 -4.38 -12.07
N ASP A 230 -0.46 -4.20 -13.38
CA ASP A 230 0.71 -4.14 -14.26
C ASP A 230 1.54 -2.86 -14.02
N ILE A 231 0.90 -1.76 -13.61
CA ILE A 231 1.62 -0.54 -13.24
C ILE A 231 2.41 -0.77 -11.93
N ASP A 232 1.84 -1.43 -10.92
CA ASP A 232 2.56 -1.77 -9.68
C ASP A 232 3.84 -2.56 -9.99
N LYS A 233 3.72 -3.60 -10.83
CA LYS A 233 4.84 -4.45 -11.24
C LYS A 233 5.89 -3.68 -12.06
N ALA A 234 5.46 -2.78 -12.94
CA ALA A 234 6.37 -1.95 -13.72
C ALA A 234 7.15 -0.98 -12.83
N VAL A 235 6.48 -0.33 -11.86
CA VAL A 235 7.12 0.58 -10.91
C VAL A 235 8.12 -0.17 -10.02
N LEU A 236 7.78 -1.37 -9.52
CA LEU A 236 8.72 -2.24 -8.80
C LEU A 236 9.94 -2.59 -9.67
N THR A 237 9.67 -2.97 -10.94
CA THR A 237 10.70 -3.37 -11.91
C THR A 237 11.68 -2.25 -12.23
N LEU A 238 11.25 -0.97 -12.24
CA LEU A 238 12.16 0.15 -12.52
C LEU A 238 12.83 0.71 -11.27
N ASN A 239 12.13 0.79 -10.13
CA ASN A 239 12.70 1.32 -8.88
C ASN A 239 13.69 0.36 -8.21
N TYR A 240 13.49 -0.94 -8.39
CA TYR A 240 14.35 -2.01 -7.91
C TYR A 240 14.87 -2.83 -9.08
N ALA A 241 15.44 -2.13 -10.06
CA ALA A 241 15.82 -2.67 -11.36
C ALA A 241 16.54 -4.01 -11.30
N ARG A 242 15.98 -4.97 -12.04
CA ARG A 242 16.53 -6.30 -12.29
C ARG A 242 16.81 -6.40 -13.80
N LEU A 243 18.08 -6.57 -14.17
CA LEU A 243 18.46 -6.61 -15.59
C LEU A 243 17.92 -7.85 -16.32
N GLU A 244 17.92 -8.99 -15.62
CA GLU A 244 17.36 -10.25 -16.11
C GLU A 244 16.05 -10.55 -15.36
N PRO A 245 14.91 -10.76 -16.05
CA PRO A 245 13.64 -10.98 -15.39
C PRO A 245 13.65 -12.23 -14.51
N HIS A 246 12.80 -12.26 -13.48
CA HIS A 246 12.66 -13.43 -12.63
C HIS A 246 12.06 -14.61 -13.41
N LEU A 247 12.50 -15.84 -13.13
CA LEU A 247 12.06 -17.05 -13.86
C LEU A 247 10.54 -17.30 -13.81
N LYS A 248 9.88 -16.88 -12.72
CA LYS A 248 8.41 -16.96 -12.56
C LYS A 248 7.65 -15.90 -13.38
N ALA A 249 8.34 -14.88 -13.91
CA ALA A 249 7.77 -13.77 -14.66
C ALA A 249 8.73 -13.33 -15.79
N PRO A 250 9.07 -14.23 -16.74
CA PRO A 250 10.13 -14.00 -17.72
C PRO A 250 9.82 -12.87 -18.72
N ASN A 251 8.56 -12.46 -18.83
CA ASN A 251 8.13 -11.34 -19.66
C ASN A 251 8.38 -9.96 -19.01
N TRP A 252 8.59 -9.90 -17.70
CA TRP A 252 8.78 -8.64 -16.95
C TRP A 252 10.20 -8.10 -17.07
N THR A 253 10.58 -7.76 -18.30
CA THR A 253 11.85 -7.07 -18.62
C THR A 253 11.73 -5.56 -18.34
N VAL A 254 12.87 -4.87 -18.25
CA VAL A 254 12.93 -3.40 -18.17
C VAL A 254 12.18 -2.76 -19.35
N ALA A 255 12.35 -3.30 -20.57
CA ALA A 255 11.66 -2.80 -21.76
C ALA A 255 10.13 -2.97 -21.66
N TYR A 256 9.67 -4.11 -21.17
CA TYR A 256 8.24 -4.35 -20.97
C TYR A 256 7.66 -3.40 -19.90
N ALA A 257 8.36 -3.17 -18.79
CA ALA A 257 7.94 -2.22 -17.77
C ALA A 257 7.84 -0.78 -18.30
N VAL A 258 8.81 -0.36 -19.12
CA VAL A 258 8.79 0.93 -19.84
C VAL A 258 7.55 1.03 -20.75
N ASP A 259 7.23 -0.02 -21.50
CA ASP A 259 6.07 -0.03 -22.40
C ASP A 259 4.74 0.05 -21.62
N ILE A 260 4.62 -0.66 -20.49
CA ILE A 260 3.44 -0.59 -19.61
C ILE A 260 3.21 0.83 -19.08
N LEU A 261 4.29 1.54 -18.76
CA LEU A 261 4.22 2.91 -18.24
C LEU A 261 4.10 3.97 -19.34
N GLY A 262 4.15 3.58 -20.62
CA GLY A 262 4.09 4.52 -21.74
C GLY A 262 5.28 5.48 -21.78
N ILE A 263 6.46 5.04 -21.33
CA ILE A 263 7.68 5.84 -21.41
C ILE A 263 8.16 5.86 -22.86
N GLU A 264 8.39 7.04 -23.42
CA GLU A 264 8.76 7.23 -24.82
C GLU A 264 10.01 8.12 -24.96
N GLY A 265 10.54 8.23 -26.18
CA GLY A 265 11.63 9.14 -26.53
C GLY A 265 12.99 8.77 -25.93
N GLU A 266 13.82 9.77 -25.69
CA GLU A 266 15.21 9.60 -25.24
C GLU A 266 15.32 8.86 -23.90
N LEU A 267 14.38 9.09 -22.97
CA LEU A 267 14.37 8.43 -21.67
C LEU A 267 14.06 6.93 -21.79
N LYS A 268 13.20 6.52 -22.72
CA LYS A 268 13.00 5.11 -23.05
C LYS A 268 14.31 4.46 -23.49
N GLU A 269 15.02 5.08 -24.43
CA GLU A 269 16.28 4.55 -24.95
C GLU A 269 17.35 4.43 -23.85
N LYS A 270 17.47 5.46 -23.00
CA LYS A 270 18.38 5.44 -21.84
C LYS A 270 18.06 4.33 -20.84
N ILE A 271 16.78 4.19 -20.47
CA ILE A 271 16.35 3.15 -19.52
C ILE A 271 16.62 1.76 -20.10
N VAL A 272 16.18 1.49 -21.33
CA VAL A 272 16.25 0.15 -21.94
C VAL A 272 17.68 -0.28 -22.27
N SER A 273 18.55 0.66 -22.65
CA SER A 273 19.96 0.37 -22.97
C SER A 273 20.88 0.31 -21.75
N SER A 274 20.41 0.77 -20.59
CA SER A 274 21.23 0.82 -19.38
C SER A 274 21.58 -0.57 -18.85
N LYS A 275 22.81 -0.68 -18.36
CA LYS A 275 23.34 -1.87 -17.67
C LYS A 275 23.58 -1.63 -16.17
N ASP A 276 23.28 -0.43 -15.66
CA ASP A 276 23.32 -0.11 -14.23
C ASP A 276 21.90 0.10 -13.72
N CYS A 277 21.50 -0.71 -12.73
CA CYS A 277 20.20 -0.63 -12.08
C CYS A 277 19.91 0.74 -11.46
N ARG A 278 20.96 1.45 -11.01
CA ARG A 278 20.83 2.81 -10.44
C ARG A 278 20.51 3.82 -11.52
N ASP A 279 21.08 3.67 -12.71
CA ASP A 279 20.79 4.55 -13.85
C ASP A 279 19.35 4.33 -14.33
N ILE A 280 18.89 3.08 -14.40
CA ILE A 280 17.49 2.76 -14.72
C ILE A 280 16.53 3.50 -13.78
N ARG A 281 16.77 3.39 -12.47
CA ARG A 281 15.96 4.09 -11.46
C ARG A 281 16.06 5.62 -11.63
N ALA A 282 17.25 6.15 -11.84
CA ALA A 282 17.46 7.60 -11.99
C ALA A 282 16.72 8.16 -13.21
N TYR A 283 16.81 7.51 -14.37
CA TYR A 283 16.10 7.92 -15.58
C TYR A 283 14.58 7.75 -15.46
N TYR A 284 14.12 6.71 -14.76
CA TYR A 284 12.70 6.58 -14.44
C TYR A 284 12.21 7.72 -13.54
N THR A 285 12.97 8.07 -12.49
CA THR A 285 12.67 9.22 -11.62
C THR A 285 12.66 10.53 -12.42
N GLU A 286 13.58 10.72 -13.36
CA GLU A 286 13.60 11.88 -14.25
C GLU A 286 12.33 11.96 -15.09
N TRP A 287 11.95 10.87 -15.78
CA TRP A 287 10.72 10.79 -16.56
C TRP A 287 9.48 11.12 -15.70
N SER A 288 9.41 10.51 -14.52
CA SER A 288 8.30 10.72 -13.59
C SER A 288 8.17 12.17 -13.13
N THR A 289 9.31 12.81 -12.84
CA THR A 289 9.34 14.24 -12.47
C THR A 289 8.82 15.12 -13.59
N GLN A 290 9.22 14.86 -14.84
CA GLN A 290 8.71 15.58 -16.01
C GLN A 290 7.19 15.41 -16.18
N GLN A 291 6.64 14.22 -15.89
CA GLN A 291 5.19 14.01 -15.89
C GLN A 291 4.50 14.83 -14.80
N MET A 292 5.04 14.87 -13.57
CA MET A 292 4.49 15.65 -12.46
C MET A 292 4.51 17.16 -12.71
N GLU A 293 5.60 17.70 -13.26
CA GLU A 293 5.69 19.13 -13.64
C GLU A 293 4.66 19.50 -14.71
N SER A 294 4.40 18.60 -15.65
CA SER A 294 3.36 18.80 -16.68
C SER A 294 1.93 18.88 -16.10
N LEU A 295 1.71 18.24 -14.94
CA LEU A 295 0.43 18.29 -14.23
C LEU A 295 0.26 19.61 -13.46
N ASP A 296 1.34 20.12 -12.84
CA ASP A 296 1.35 21.42 -12.15
C ASP A 296 1.25 22.60 -13.14
N GLY A 297 1.82 22.46 -14.35
CA GLY A 297 1.65 23.41 -15.46
C GLY A 297 0.21 23.51 -16.00
N LYS A 298 -0.66 22.55 -15.66
CA LYS A 298 -2.12 22.62 -15.91
C LYS A 298 -2.87 23.23 -14.71
N CYS A 299 -2.34 24.32 -14.16
CA CYS A 299 -3.15 25.35 -13.53
C CYS A 299 -3.94 26.10 -14.62
N ILE A 300 -4.90 25.42 -15.26
CA ILE A 300 -5.87 26.06 -16.15
C ILE A 300 -7.17 26.14 -15.38
N VAL A 301 -7.43 27.36 -14.93
CA VAL A 301 -8.77 27.88 -14.70
C VAL A 301 -9.60 27.61 -15.95
N SER A 302 -10.58 26.72 -15.84
CA SER A 302 -11.80 26.75 -16.67
C SER A 302 -12.90 25.98 -15.95
#